data_AF-A0A935W1G8-F1
#
_entry.id   AF-A0A935W1G8-F1
#
_cell.length_a   1.000
_cell.length_b   1.000
_cell.length_c   1.000
_cell.angle_alpha   90.00
_cell.angle_beta   90.00
_cell.angle_gamma   90.00
#
_symmetry.space_group_name_H-M   'P 1'
#
loop_
_entity.id
_entity.type
_entity.pdbx_description
1 polymer ?
#
loop_
_entity_poly.entity_id
_entity_poly.type
_entity_poly.pdbx_seq_one_letter_code
_entity_poly.pdbx_strand_id
1 'polypeptide(L)'
;MSTSVNQSSRDREHQIWNDANRARNQGKHREAIRLYRTLLVENPNHREAALRLAPMLAVDGEFFESWQLYRRVALEHARDKQYFECLAVYREACRYVPGEFEAWRLCADLLVKLKRHDEAFETLLDGRTHFTHARHRAQAIALLTRAREIEPLDGFVLLDLARLYSAQGQGELALELLANLAPRVEGRDLRRVRWLQLQLTLSARHFFLWLKAFVVTREHEEDVETPTLSLIDPIDDDDDLDPRETPHLRRVGGESA
;
A
#
# COMPACT_ATOMS: atom_id res chain seq x y z
N MET A 1 51.71 33.66 5.93
CA MET A 1 50.43 34.04 6.58
C MET A 1 49.30 33.04 6.28
N SER A 2 49.25 32.40 5.10
CA SER A 2 48.17 31.44 4.77
C SER A 2 48.26 30.09 5.50
N THR A 3 49.45 29.68 5.95
CA THR A 3 49.66 28.41 6.69
C THR A 3 49.24 28.48 8.16
N SER A 4 49.41 29.63 8.84
CA SER A 4 49.03 29.79 10.25
C SER A 4 47.51 29.90 10.45
N VAL A 5 46.80 30.53 9.51
CA VAL A 5 45.33 30.63 9.53
C VAL A 5 44.67 29.26 9.29
N ASN A 6 45.24 28.44 8.39
CA ASN A 6 44.73 27.10 8.09
C ASN A 6 44.96 26.12 9.25
N GLN A 7 46.08 26.24 9.97
CA GLN A 7 46.35 25.43 11.16
C GLN A 7 45.36 25.75 12.29
N SER A 8 45.12 27.03 12.57
CA SER A 8 44.18 27.46 13.62
C SER A 8 42.72 27.06 13.33
N SER A 9 42.30 27.02 12.07
CA SER A 9 40.96 26.53 11.68
C SER A 9 40.82 25.04 11.98
N ARG A 10 41.82 24.23 11.60
CA ARG A 10 41.81 22.78 11.83
C ARG A 10 41.82 22.42 13.31
N ASP A 11 42.59 23.14 14.11
CA ASP A 11 42.65 22.91 15.56
C ASP A 11 41.30 23.23 16.23
N ARG A 12 40.63 24.29 15.78
CA ARG A 12 39.28 24.67 16.23
C ARG A 12 38.23 23.65 15.80
N GLU A 13 38.25 23.19 14.55
CA GLU A 13 37.37 22.12 14.06
C GLU A 13 37.51 20.85 14.93
N HIS A 14 38.76 20.46 15.22
CA HIS A 14 39.06 19.31 16.05
C HIS A 14 38.55 19.48 17.50
N GLN A 15 38.64 20.69 18.05
CA GLN A 15 38.09 21.00 19.36
C GLN A 15 36.55 20.88 19.37
N ILE A 16 35.86 21.50 18.41
CA ILE A 16 34.40 21.44 18.31
C ILE A 16 33.93 20.00 18.13
N TRP A 17 34.64 19.21 17.33
CA TRP A 17 34.37 17.78 17.15
C TRP A 17 34.45 16.99 18.48
N ASN A 18 35.52 17.20 19.25
CA ASN A 18 35.71 16.52 20.53
C ASN A 18 34.67 16.94 21.56
N ASP A 19 34.32 18.22 21.60
CA ASP A 19 33.30 18.74 22.51
C ASP A 19 31.90 18.24 22.12
N ALA A 20 31.58 18.16 20.83
CA ALA A 20 30.33 17.58 20.33
C ALA A 20 30.20 16.10 20.73
N ASN A 21 31.27 15.32 20.55
CA ASN A 21 31.30 13.92 20.94
C ASN A 21 31.17 13.73 22.45
N ARG A 22 31.82 14.58 23.24
CA ARG A 22 31.71 14.58 24.70
C ARG A 22 30.28 14.89 25.15
N ALA A 23 29.67 15.95 24.61
CA ALA A 23 28.30 16.33 24.92
C ALA A 23 27.31 15.20 24.57
N ARG A 24 27.50 14.55 23.41
CA ARG A 24 26.71 13.38 23.00
C ARG A 24 26.85 12.22 23.99
N ASN A 25 28.08 11.87 24.37
CA ASN A 25 28.33 10.77 25.30
C ASN A 25 27.79 11.06 26.71
N GLN A 26 27.65 12.34 27.08
CA GLN A 26 27.02 12.79 28.33
C GLN A 26 25.48 12.82 28.26
N GLY A 27 24.87 12.46 27.13
CA GLY A 27 23.42 12.55 26.92
C GLY A 27 22.90 13.97 26.73
N LYS A 28 23.78 14.97 26.53
CA LYS A 28 23.39 16.37 26.30
C LYS A 28 23.02 16.57 24.82
N HIS A 29 21.89 15.98 24.43
CA HIS A 29 21.47 15.89 23.01
C HIS A 29 21.42 17.24 22.29
N ARG A 30 20.77 18.26 22.88
CA ARG A 30 20.63 19.59 22.28
C ARG A 30 21.96 20.33 22.10
N GLU A 31 22.88 20.15 23.05
CA GLU A 31 24.21 20.77 22.99
C GLU A 31 25.04 20.12 21.89
N ALA A 32 25.05 18.79 21.84
CA ALA A 32 25.73 18.04 20.80
C ALA A 32 25.22 18.39 19.39
N ILE A 33 23.90 18.48 19.19
CA ILE A 33 23.29 18.92 17.91
C ILE A 33 23.83 20.29 17.49
N ARG A 34 23.85 21.26 18.42
CA ARG A 34 24.35 22.62 18.16
C ARG A 34 25.83 22.61 17.76
N LEU A 35 26.66 21.86 18.47
CA LEU A 35 28.09 21.76 18.19
C LEU A 35 28.35 21.09 16.84
N TYR A 36 27.66 20.00 16.51
CA TYR A 36 27.76 19.37 15.19
C TYR A 36 27.27 20.28 14.06
N ARG A 37 26.16 21.02 14.25
CA ARG A 37 25.72 22.02 13.27
C ARG A 37 26.78 23.09 13.05
N THR A 38 27.38 23.60 14.12
CA THR A 38 28.46 24.59 14.05
C THR A 38 29.67 24.03 13.27
N LEU A 39 30.05 22.79 13.56
CA LEU A 39 31.13 22.10 12.84
C LEU A 39 30.84 21.95 11.34
N LEU A 40 29.59 21.62 10.98
CA LEU A 40 29.18 21.50 9.58
C LEU A 40 29.03 22.84 8.85
N VAL A 41 28.88 23.95 9.58
CA VAL A 41 28.96 25.30 9.00
C VAL A 41 30.41 25.65 8.67
N GLU A 42 31.35 25.33 9.56
CA GLU A 42 32.79 25.56 9.34
C GLU A 42 33.35 24.62 8.27
N ASN A 43 32.95 23.34 8.30
CA ASN A 43 33.37 22.31 7.36
C ASN A 43 32.18 21.46 6.87
N PRO A 44 31.51 21.88 5.78
CA PRO A 44 30.34 21.19 5.23
C PRO A 44 30.60 19.74 4.78
N ASN A 45 31.85 19.39 4.47
CA ASN A 45 32.26 18.09 3.96
C ASN A 45 32.68 17.11 5.06
N HIS A 46 32.52 17.48 6.34
CA HIS A 46 32.86 16.59 7.45
C HIS A 46 31.84 15.44 7.59
N ARG A 47 32.09 14.35 6.86
CA ARG A 47 31.21 13.16 6.78
C ARG A 47 30.84 12.60 8.15
N GLU A 48 31.83 12.43 9.03
CA GLU A 48 31.60 11.83 10.35
C GLU A 48 30.67 12.70 11.22
N ALA A 49 30.82 14.02 11.20
CA ALA A 49 29.92 14.96 11.88
C ALA A 49 28.50 14.87 11.35
N ALA A 50 28.34 14.78 10.02
CA ALA A 50 27.03 14.57 9.42
C ALA A 50 26.41 13.24 9.85
N LEU A 51 27.17 12.14 9.88
CA LEU A 51 26.69 10.82 10.31
C LEU A 51 26.41 10.74 11.83
N ARG A 52 27.10 11.53 12.65
CA ARG A 52 26.77 11.64 14.08
C ARG A 52 25.53 12.50 14.33
N LEU A 53 25.33 13.55 13.53
CA LEU A 53 24.21 14.48 13.67
C LEU A 53 22.89 13.91 13.11
N ALA A 54 22.92 13.28 11.94
CA ALA A 54 21.73 12.78 11.25
C ALA A 54 20.79 11.92 12.12
N PRO A 55 21.25 10.90 12.86
CA PRO A 55 20.36 10.11 13.72
C PRO A 55 19.80 10.93 14.89
N MET A 56 20.57 11.90 15.41
CA MET A 56 20.12 12.77 16.49
C MET A 56 18.98 13.69 16.03
N LEU A 57 19.08 14.22 14.80
CA LEU A 57 18.01 15.01 14.19
C LEU A 57 16.74 14.19 13.96
N ALA A 58 16.86 12.95 13.48
CA ALA A 58 15.71 12.07 13.31
C ALA A 58 14.98 11.81 14.64
N VAL A 59 15.73 11.57 15.72
CA VAL A 59 15.16 11.38 17.06
C VAL A 59 14.50 12.66 17.59
N ASP A 60 15.02 13.84 17.24
CA ASP A 60 14.43 15.14 17.58
C ASP A 60 13.21 15.50 16.71
N GLY A 61 12.86 14.65 15.74
CA GLY A 61 11.74 14.85 14.81
C GLY A 61 12.08 15.65 13.56
N GLU A 62 13.34 16.07 13.40
CA GLU A 62 13.86 16.81 12.25
C GLU A 62 14.21 15.85 11.08
N PHE A 63 13.23 15.06 10.64
CA PHE A 63 13.40 14.00 9.64
C PHE A 63 13.95 14.48 8.30
N PHE A 64 13.51 15.66 7.84
CA PHE A 64 13.95 16.21 6.56
C PHE A 64 15.45 16.54 6.58
N GLU A 65 15.93 17.26 7.60
CA GLU A 65 17.35 17.59 7.72
C GLU A 65 18.20 16.33 7.93
N SER A 66 17.71 15.39 8.75
CA SER A 66 18.34 14.08 8.91
C SER A 66 18.56 13.37 7.57
N TRP A 67 17.51 13.29 6.74
CA TRP A 67 17.61 12.70 5.41
C TRP A 67 18.61 13.43 4.50
N GLN A 68 18.61 14.77 4.50
CA GLN A 68 19.57 15.52 3.67
C GLN A 68 21.02 15.21 4.05
N LEU A 69 21.32 15.07 5.34
CA LEU A 69 22.66 14.71 5.81
C LEU A 69 23.03 13.29 5.37
N TYR A 70 22.16 12.31 5.58
CA TYR A 70 22.40 10.93 5.13
C TYR A 70 22.62 10.86 3.62
N ARG A 71 21.74 11.48 2.84
CA ARG A 71 21.81 11.49 1.38
C ARG A 71 23.11 12.14 0.90
N ARG A 72 23.52 13.26 1.49
CA ARG A 72 24.77 13.94 1.14
C ARG A 72 25.97 13.01 1.34
N VAL A 73 26.11 12.42 2.52
CA VAL A 73 27.23 11.53 2.83
C VAL A 73 27.22 10.29 1.94
N ALA A 74 26.04 9.71 1.67
CA ALA A 74 25.91 8.57 0.78
C ALA A 74 26.35 8.91 -0.66
N LEU A 75 25.99 10.09 -1.18
CA LEU A 75 26.41 10.55 -2.50
C LEU A 75 27.93 10.78 -2.60
N GLU A 76 28.56 11.27 -1.54
CA GLU A 76 30.01 11.41 -1.47
C GLU A 76 30.71 10.04 -1.54
N HIS A 77 30.26 9.07 -0.74
CA HIS A 77 30.80 7.70 -0.83
C HIS A 77 30.56 7.07 -2.21
N ALA A 78 29.38 7.28 -2.81
CA ALA A 78 29.09 6.79 -4.15
C ALA A 78 30.02 7.40 -5.22
N ARG A 79 30.32 8.70 -5.11
CA ARG A 79 31.27 9.41 -5.99
C ARG A 79 32.69 8.84 -5.84
N ASP A 80 33.08 8.49 -4.62
CA ASP A 80 34.37 7.87 -4.31
C ASP A 80 34.41 6.37 -4.65
N LYS A 81 33.32 5.82 -5.20
CA LYS A 81 33.12 4.38 -5.48
C LYS A 81 33.20 3.49 -4.22
N GLN A 82 33.02 4.07 -3.04
CA GLN A 82 32.94 3.43 -1.74
C GLN A 82 31.52 2.88 -1.52
N TYR A 83 31.15 1.85 -2.27
CA TYR A 83 29.77 1.35 -2.31
C TYR A 83 29.33 0.67 -1.01
N PHE A 84 30.25 0.08 -0.24
CA PHE A 84 29.90 -0.56 1.04
C PHE A 84 29.58 0.47 2.12
N GLU A 85 30.36 1.53 2.19
CA GLU A 85 30.14 2.68 3.07
C GLU A 85 28.85 3.41 2.67
N CYS A 86 28.66 3.64 1.36
CA CYS A 86 27.41 4.19 0.83
C CYS A 86 26.18 3.37 1.26
N LEU A 87 26.27 2.04 1.16
CA LEU A 87 25.21 1.14 1.58
C LEU A 87 24.97 1.20 3.09
N ALA A 88 26.02 1.28 3.91
CA ALA A 88 25.88 1.43 5.36
C ALA A 88 25.12 2.71 5.72
N VAL A 89 25.43 3.83 5.04
CA VAL A 89 24.76 5.10 5.23
C VAL A 89 23.28 5.03 4.85
N TYR A 90 22.93 4.41 3.71
CA TYR A 90 21.52 4.23 3.35
C TYR A 90 20.77 3.30 4.31
N ARG A 91 21.41 2.26 4.83
CA ARG A 91 20.80 1.38 5.85
C ARG A 91 20.50 2.14 7.15
N GLU A 92 21.40 3.02 7.58
CA GLU A 92 21.11 3.91 8.70
C GLU A 92 19.94 4.85 8.38
N ALA A 93 19.89 5.41 7.17
CA ALA A 93 18.79 6.27 6.75
C ALA A 93 17.44 5.54 6.80
N CYS A 94 17.35 4.29 6.30
CA CYS A 94 16.15 3.46 6.41
C CYS A 94 15.72 3.23 7.86
N ARG A 95 16.68 3.08 8.78
CA ARG A 95 16.41 2.86 10.21
C ARG A 95 15.90 4.11 10.92
N TYR A 96 16.52 5.26 10.69
CA TYR A 96 16.22 6.50 11.41
C TYR A 96 15.15 7.35 10.74
N VAL A 97 15.01 7.25 9.42
CA VAL A 97 14.02 7.99 8.63
C VAL A 97 13.16 7.02 7.79
N PRO A 98 12.46 6.07 8.43
CA PRO A 98 11.73 5.02 7.71
C PRO A 98 10.57 5.55 6.84
N GLY A 99 10.08 6.76 7.11
CA GLY A 99 9.08 7.44 6.28
C GLY A 99 9.63 8.07 5.00
N GLU A 100 10.95 8.07 4.80
CA GLU A 100 11.58 8.62 3.60
C GLU A 100 11.65 7.55 2.50
N PHE A 101 10.80 7.69 1.48
CA PHE A 101 10.71 6.75 0.36
C PHE A 101 12.05 6.60 -0.37
N GLU A 102 12.77 7.70 -0.57
CA GLU A 102 14.03 7.68 -1.30
C GLU A 102 15.12 6.89 -0.56
N ALA A 103 15.09 6.81 0.77
CA ALA A 103 16.04 6.02 1.54
C ALA A 103 15.96 4.53 1.16
N TRP A 104 14.76 3.97 1.15
CA TRP A 104 14.50 2.58 0.77
C TRP A 104 14.83 2.31 -0.69
N ARG A 105 14.37 3.18 -1.60
CA ARG A 105 14.60 3.05 -3.04
C ARG A 105 16.09 3.06 -3.37
N LEU A 106 16.84 4.03 -2.85
CA LEU A 106 18.27 4.16 -3.12
C LEU A 106 19.09 3.04 -2.46
N CYS A 107 18.69 2.58 -1.28
CA CYS A 107 19.30 1.41 -0.63
C CYS A 107 19.16 0.16 -1.52
N ALA A 108 17.95 -0.13 -1.98
CA ALA A 108 17.67 -1.28 -2.85
C ALA A 108 18.38 -1.16 -4.22
N ASP A 109 18.35 0.02 -4.85
CA ASP A 109 19.03 0.26 -6.13
C ASP A 109 20.55 -0.01 -6.03
N LEU A 110 21.16 0.39 -4.90
CA LEU A 110 22.57 0.11 -4.64
C LEU A 110 22.83 -1.39 -4.41
N LEU A 111 21.94 -2.08 -3.70
CA LEU A 111 22.04 -3.54 -3.49
C LEU A 111 21.94 -4.31 -4.82
N VAL A 112 21.02 -3.91 -5.71
CA VAL A 112 20.93 -4.45 -7.07
C VAL A 112 22.24 -4.22 -7.84
N LYS A 113 22.81 -3.01 -7.78
CA LYS A 113 24.12 -2.71 -8.40
C LYS A 113 25.25 -3.59 -7.85
N LEU A 114 25.17 -3.96 -6.57
CA LEU A 114 26.09 -4.88 -5.90
C LEU A 114 25.75 -6.36 -6.12
N LYS A 115 24.75 -6.68 -6.96
CA LYS A 115 24.26 -8.04 -7.25
C LYS A 115 23.72 -8.80 -6.02
N ARG A 116 23.30 -8.06 -4.99
CA ARG A 116 22.68 -8.59 -3.77
C ARG A 116 21.16 -8.51 -3.91
N HIS A 117 20.62 -9.31 -4.83
CA HIS A 117 19.22 -9.24 -5.24
C HIS A 117 18.25 -9.58 -4.09
N ASP A 118 18.53 -10.64 -3.34
CA ASP A 118 17.71 -11.07 -2.20
C ASP A 118 17.59 -9.96 -1.16
N GLU A 119 18.71 -9.34 -0.77
CA GLU A 119 18.69 -8.24 0.19
C GLU A 119 18.02 -6.98 -0.36
N ALA A 120 18.12 -6.72 -1.67
CA ALA A 120 17.40 -5.61 -2.29
C ALA A 120 15.89 -5.85 -2.24
N PHE A 121 15.45 -7.08 -2.52
CA PHE A 121 14.06 -7.48 -2.44
C PHE A 121 13.50 -7.30 -1.02
N GLU A 122 14.18 -7.86 -0.01
CA GLU A 122 13.79 -7.70 1.40
C GLU A 122 13.75 -6.22 1.81
N THR A 123 14.73 -5.42 1.41
CA THR A 123 14.76 -3.97 1.70
C THR A 123 13.53 -3.24 1.14
N LEU A 124 13.07 -3.63 -0.06
CA LEU A 124 11.88 -3.02 -0.66
C LEU A 124 10.60 -3.43 0.05
N LEU A 125 10.50 -4.68 0.50
CA LEU A 125 9.37 -5.18 1.28
C LEU A 125 9.31 -4.54 2.67
N ASP A 126 10.46 -4.42 3.34
CA ASP A 126 10.58 -3.70 4.61
C ASP A 126 10.13 -2.25 4.45
N GLY A 127 10.64 -1.56 3.43
CA GLY A 127 10.25 -0.18 3.13
C GLY A 127 8.74 -0.05 2.88
N ARG A 128 8.15 -0.98 2.13
CA ARG A 128 6.71 -1.01 1.84
C ARG A 128 5.85 -1.03 3.12
N THR A 129 6.33 -1.60 4.23
CA THR A 129 5.60 -1.63 5.51
C THR A 129 5.41 -0.23 6.12
N HIS A 130 6.22 0.76 5.75
CA HIS A 130 6.12 2.13 6.25
C HIS A 130 5.16 3.01 5.43
N PHE A 131 4.74 2.57 4.24
CA PHE A 131 3.87 3.33 3.34
C PHE A 131 2.47 2.71 3.24
N THR A 132 1.77 2.62 4.38
CA THR A 132 0.43 1.99 4.45
C THR A 132 -0.73 2.94 4.17
N HIS A 133 -0.55 4.24 4.42
CA HIS A 133 -1.62 5.22 4.24
C HIS A 133 -1.94 5.49 2.77
N ALA A 134 -3.20 5.80 2.48
CA ALA A 134 -3.68 6.08 1.12
C ALA A 134 -2.87 7.17 0.40
N ARG A 135 -2.44 8.21 1.12
CA ARG A 135 -1.60 9.29 0.58
C ARG A 135 -0.23 8.83 0.09
N HIS A 136 0.28 7.71 0.62
CA HIS A 136 1.57 7.12 0.27
C HIS A 136 1.44 5.94 -0.70
N ARG A 137 0.24 5.69 -1.23
CA ARG A 137 -0.02 4.55 -2.11
C ARG A 137 0.89 4.53 -3.34
N ALA A 138 1.20 5.68 -3.93
CA ALA A 138 2.13 5.77 -5.06
C ALA A 138 3.54 5.28 -4.69
N GLN A 139 4.04 5.64 -3.50
CA GLN A 139 5.34 5.19 -2.99
C GLN A 139 5.34 3.68 -2.74
N ALA A 140 4.27 3.15 -2.13
CA ALA A 140 4.10 1.72 -1.92
C ALA A 140 4.10 0.93 -3.25
N ILE A 141 3.35 1.40 -4.25
CA ILE A 141 3.34 0.80 -5.60
C ILE A 141 4.74 0.85 -6.22
N ALA A 142 5.46 1.96 -6.08
CA ALA A 142 6.80 2.10 -6.65
C ALA A 142 7.80 1.10 -6.02
N LEU A 143 7.78 0.94 -4.70
CA LEU A 143 8.64 -0.05 -4.02
C LEU A 143 8.32 -1.48 -4.47
N LEU A 144 7.04 -1.84 -4.51
CA LEU A 144 6.62 -3.18 -4.94
C LEU A 144 6.87 -3.45 -6.42
N THR A 145 6.74 -2.43 -7.27
CA THR A 145 7.06 -2.56 -8.70
C THR A 145 8.54 -2.86 -8.86
N ARG A 146 9.41 -2.18 -8.10
CA ARG A 146 10.83 -2.47 -8.06
C ARG A 146 11.12 -3.88 -7.51
N ALA A 147 10.39 -4.31 -6.48
CA ALA A 147 10.52 -5.66 -5.93
C ALA A 147 10.16 -6.72 -6.99
N ARG A 148 9.12 -6.46 -7.80
CA ARG A 148 8.70 -7.30 -8.92
C ARG A 148 9.74 -7.35 -10.06
N GLU A 149 10.55 -6.31 -10.25
CA GLU A 149 11.67 -6.37 -11.22
C GLU A 149 12.73 -7.39 -10.78
N ILE A 150 12.86 -7.65 -9.49
CA ILE A 150 13.81 -8.62 -8.91
C ILE A 150 13.18 -10.01 -8.88
N GLU A 151 11.98 -10.14 -8.29
CA GLU A 151 11.21 -11.38 -8.21
C GLU A 151 9.84 -11.21 -8.90
N PRO A 152 9.75 -11.47 -10.22
CA PRO A 152 8.53 -11.17 -10.99
C PRO A 152 7.30 -11.99 -10.61
N LEU A 153 7.50 -13.14 -9.98
CA LEU A 153 6.46 -14.12 -9.68
C LEU A 153 6.22 -14.29 -8.18
N ASP A 154 6.75 -13.39 -7.34
CA ASP A 154 6.46 -13.44 -5.92
C ASP A 154 4.97 -13.20 -5.65
N GLY A 155 4.35 -14.14 -4.94
CA GLY A 155 2.91 -14.14 -4.73
C GLY A 155 2.43 -13.02 -3.81
N PHE A 156 3.26 -12.65 -2.83
CA PHE A 156 2.95 -11.56 -1.91
C PHE A 156 2.94 -10.21 -2.66
N VAL A 157 3.99 -9.91 -3.42
CA VAL A 157 4.14 -8.69 -4.20
C VAL A 157 3.02 -8.55 -5.23
N LEU A 158 2.72 -9.59 -6.00
CA LEU A 158 1.66 -9.56 -7.00
C LEU A 158 0.28 -9.31 -6.38
N LEU A 159 -0.03 -9.96 -5.25
CA LEU A 159 -1.29 -9.77 -4.56
C LEU A 159 -1.41 -8.36 -3.94
N ASP A 160 -0.34 -7.84 -3.33
CA ASP A 160 -0.34 -6.50 -2.73
C ASP A 160 -0.44 -5.42 -3.81
N LEU A 161 0.30 -5.52 -4.92
CA LEU A 161 0.16 -4.63 -6.07
C LEU A 161 -1.26 -4.64 -6.64
N ALA A 162 -1.86 -5.82 -6.83
CA ALA A 162 -3.23 -5.93 -7.32
C ALA A 162 -4.23 -5.22 -6.41
N ARG A 163 -4.06 -5.31 -5.08
CA ARG A 163 -4.90 -4.58 -4.12
C ARG A 163 -4.71 -3.07 -4.22
N LEU A 164 -3.47 -2.60 -4.36
CA LEU A 164 -3.18 -1.18 -4.49
C LEU A 164 -3.72 -0.61 -5.81
N TYR A 165 -3.59 -1.34 -6.92
CA TYR A 165 -4.16 -0.94 -8.22
C TYR A 165 -5.69 -0.95 -8.22
N SER A 166 -6.31 -1.98 -7.66
CA SER A 166 -7.76 -2.04 -7.44
C SER A 166 -8.25 -0.80 -6.68
N ALA A 167 -7.55 -0.43 -5.60
CA ALA A 167 -7.90 0.73 -4.79
C ALA A 167 -7.57 2.10 -5.44
N GLN A 168 -6.86 2.14 -6.57
CA GLN A 168 -6.72 3.33 -7.43
C GLN A 168 -7.72 3.36 -8.58
N GLY A 169 -8.65 2.40 -8.66
CA GLY A 169 -9.57 2.26 -9.80
C GLY A 169 -8.92 1.64 -11.04
N GLN A 170 -7.67 1.16 -10.94
CA GLN A 170 -6.94 0.48 -12.02
C GLN A 170 -7.26 -1.01 -12.02
N GLY A 171 -8.55 -1.34 -12.19
CA GLY A 171 -9.06 -2.70 -12.08
C GLY A 171 -8.50 -3.66 -13.14
N GLU A 172 -8.23 -3.18 -14.35
CA GLU A 172 -7.66 -4.00 -15.43
C GLU A 172 -6.26 -4.50 -15.09
N LEU A 173 -5.37 -3.60 -14.67
CA LEU A 173 -4.02 -3.95 -14.21
C LEU A 173 -4.07 -4.92 -13.01
N ALA A 174 -5.00 -4.68 -12.07
CA ALA A 174 -5.18 -5.58 -10.94
C ALA A 174 -5.62 -6.98 -11.39
N LEU A 175 -6.56 -7.10 -12.33
CA LEU A 175 -7.01 -8.38 -12.87
C LEU A 175 -5.91 -9.12 -13.62
N GLU A 176 -5.07 -8.42 -14.39
CA GLU A 176 -3.91 -9.00 -15.08
C GLU A 176 -2.95 -9.67 -14.09
N LEU A 177 -2.56 -8.96 -13.03
CA LEU A 177 -1.69 -9.50 -11.99
C LEU A 177 -2.30 -10.72 -11.30
N LEU A 178 -3.60 -10.67 -11.00
CA LEU A 178 -4.32 -11.77 -10.36
C LEU A 178 -4.46 -12.98 -11.27
N ALA A 179 -4.66 -12.78 -12.57
CA ALA A 179 -4.70 -13.87 -13.56
C ALA A 179 -3.35 -14.58 -13.65
N ASN A 180 -2.25 -13.81 -13.64
CA ASN A 180 -0.89 -14.36 -13.62
C ASN A 180 -0.58 -15.10 -12.31
N LEU A 181 -1.10 -14.63 -11.17
CA LEU A 181 -0.89 -15.23 -9.86
C LEU A 181 -1.73 -16.49 -9.62
N ALA A 182 -2.99 -16.51 -10.06
CA ALA A 182 -3.96 -17.58 -9.77
C ALA A 182 -3.47 -19.02 -10.02
N PRO A 183 -2.78 -19.37 -11.13
CA PRO A 183 -2.33 -20.75 -11.36
C PRO A 183 -1.13 -21.17 -10.49
N ARG A 184 -0.54 -20.25 -9.72
CA ARG A 184 0.69 -20.48 -8.92
C ARG A 184 0.44 -20.52 -7.42
N VAL A 185 -0.78 -20.20 -6.98
CA VAL A 185 -1.14 -20.15 -5.57
C VAL A 185 -2.28 -21.10 -5.28
N GLU A 186 -2.26 -21.67 -4.08
CA GLU A 186 -3.28 -22.59 -3.62
C GLU A 186 -3.85 -22.16 -2.25
N GLY A 187 -4.86 -22.88 -1.77
CA GLY A 187 -5.36 -22.72 -0.41
C GLY A 187 -5.90 -21.32 -0.10
N ARG A 188 -5.33 -20.66 0.91
CA ARG A 188 -5.82 -19.36 1.43
C ARG A 188 -5.56 -18.22 0.44
N ASP A 189 -4.42 -18.23 -0.24
CA ASP A 189 -4.06 -17.14 -1.14
C ASP A 189 -4.83 -17.23 -2.46
N LEU A 190 -5.10 -18.43 -2.96
CA LEU A 190 -6.04 -18.62 -4.06
C LEU A 190 -7.42 -18.05 -3.74
N ARG A 191 -7.95 -18.32 -2.54
CA ARG A 191 -9.25 -17.75 -2.11
C ARG A 191 -9.23 -16.22 -2.12
N ARG A 192 -8.14 -15.60 -1.64
CA ARG A 192 -7.97 -14.14 -1.66
C ARG A 192 -7.92 -13.60 -3.10
N VAL A 193 -7.19 -14.27 -3.99
CA VAL A 193 -7.13 -13.92 -5.42
C VAL A 193 -8.51 -14.00 -6.06
N ARG A 194 -9.22 -15.12 -5.90
CA ARG A 194 -10.56 -15.31 -6.46
C ARG A 194 -11.57 -14.31 -5.91
N TRP A 195 -11.51 -14.00 -4.62
CA TRP A 195 -12.37 -13.00 -4.00
C TRP A 195 -12.13 -11.60 -4.58
N LEU A 196 -10.86 -11.20 -4.75
CA LEU A 196 -10.54 -9.90 -5.35
C LEU A 196 -10.92 -9.83 -6.83
N GLN A 197 -10.74 -10.92 -7.59
CA GLN A 197 -11.24 -11.05 -8.97
C GLN A 197 -12.76 -10.91 -9.06
N LEU A 198 -13.48 -11.56 -8.15
CA LEU A 198 -14.95 -11.47 -8.06
C LEU A 198 -15.40 -10.03 -7.78
N GLN A 199 -14.77 -9.37 -6.80
CA GLN A 199 -15.08 -7.97 -6.49
C GLN A 199 -14.86 -7.06 -7.70
N LEU A 200 -13.74 -7.18 -8.39
CA LEU A 200 -13.41 -6.33 -9.55
C LEU A 200 -14.33 -6.59 -10.75
N THR A 201 -14.73 -7.84 -11.00
CA THR A 201 -15.61 -8.19 -12.14
C THR A 201 -17.08 -7.86 -11.89
N LEU A 202 -17.54 -7.95 -10.63
CA LEU A 202 -18.87 -7.49 -10.23
C LEU A 202 -18.97 -5.96 -10.09
N SER A 203 -17.87 -5.28 -9.80
CA SER A 203 -17.82 -3.88 -9.32
C SER A 203 -18.22 -2.79 -10.32
N ALA A 204 -17.92 -2.90 -11.63
CA ALA A 204 -18.18 -1.77 -12.54
C ALA A 204 -19.38 -2.00 -13.47
N ARG A 205 -19.48 -3.17 -14.09
CA ARG A 205 -20.43 -3.41 -15.17
C ARG A 205 -21.80 -3.84 -14.66
N HIS A 206 -21.85 -4.67 -13.60
CA HIS A 206 -23.10 -5.19 -13.06
C HIS A 206 -23.81 -4.19 -12.14
N PHE A 207 -23.08 -3.34 -11.42
CA PHE A 207 -23.67 -2.20 -10.69
C PHE A 207 -24.40 -1.23 -11.64
N PHE A 208 -23.78 -0.84 -12.76
CA PHE A 208 -24.42 0.05 -13.75
C PHE A 208 -25.58 -0.64 -14.49
N LEU A 209 -25.49 -1.93 -14.79
CA LEU A 209 -26.59 -2.70 -15.39
C LEU A 209 -27.76 -2.86 -14.40
N TRP A 210 -27.48 -3.09 -13.12
CA TRP A 210 -28.48 -3.13 -12.04
C TRP A 210 -29.14 -1.75 -11.81
N LEU A 211 -28.37 -0.66 -11.85
CA LEU A 211 -28.89 0.71 -11.72
C LEU A 211 -29.74 1.12 -12.94
N LYS A 212 -29.33 0.76 -14.16
CA LYS A 212 -30.17 0.91 -15.36
C LYS A 212 -31.49 0.14 -15.25
N ALA A 213 -31.45 -1.07 -14.68
CA ALA A 213 -32.67 -1.88 -14.50
C ALA A 213 -33.69 -1.20 -13.56
N PHE A 214 -33.25 -0.44 -12.55
CA PHE A 214 -34.13 0.33 -11.65
C PHE A 214 -34.67 1.65 -12.24
N VAL A 215 -33.95 2.29 -13.16
CA VAL A 215 -34.42 3.52 -13.84
C VAL A 215 -35.44 3.18 -14.94
N VAL A 216 -35.22 2.09 -15.68
CA VAL A 216 -36.14 1.63 -16.73
C VAL A 216 -37.49 1.17 -16.16
N THR A 217 -37.53 0.68 -14.92
CA THR A 217 -38.79 0.32 -14.24
C THR A 217 -39.67 1.50 -13.84
N ARG A 218 -39.21 2.75 -13.95
CA ARG A 218 -39.99 3.93 -13.54
C ARG A 218 -40.67 4.68 -14.68
N GLU A 219 -40.37 4.32 -15.93
CA GLU A 219 -40.98 4.90 -17.15
C GLU A 219 -42.05 3.99 -17.78
N HIS A 220 -42.41 2.86 -17.13
CA HIS A 220 -43.43 1.92 -17.62
C HIS A 220 -44.66 1.82 -16.69
N GLU A 221 -44.83 2.77 -15.77
CA GLU A 221 -45.92 2.78 -14.80
C GLU A 221 -46.88 3.98 -14.96
N GLU A 222 -46.88 4.66 -16.11
CA GLU A 222 -47.90 5.70 -16.43
C GLU A 222 -48.99 5.25 -17.42
N ASP A 223 -48.90 4.09 -18.06
CA ASP A 223 -49.95 3.60 -18.96
C ASP A 223 -50.40 2.17 -18.59
N VAL A 224 -50.99 1.99 -17.40
CA VAL A 224 -51.86 0.84 -17.14
C VAL A 224 -53.11 1.34 -16.43
N GLU A 225 -54.16 1.58 -17.22
CA GLU A 225 -55.53 1.65 -16.75
C GLU A 225 -55.82 0.41 -15.88
N THR A 226 -56.16 0.66 -14.61
CA THR A 226 -56.62 -0.36 -13.68
C THR A 226 -58.11 -0.62 -13.90
N PRO A 227 -58.57 -1.87 -14.07
CA PRO A 227 -59.92 -2.23 -13.69
C PRO A 227 -59.92 -2.61 -12.21
N THR A 228 -60.58 -1.76 -11.44
CA THR A 228 -60.97 -1.96 -10.04
C THR A 228 -61.75 -3.26 -9.83
N LEU A 229 -61.45 -3.98 -8.76
CA LEU A 229 -62.46 -4.76 -8.02
C LEU A 229 -62.01 -5.00 -6.57
N SER A 230 -62.31 -4.00 -5.74
CA SER A 230 -62.58 -4.20 -4.32
C SER A 230 -64.05 -4.59 -4.16
N LEU A 231 -64.35 -5.66 -3.41
CA LEU A 231 -65.24 -5.62 -2.26
C LEU A 231 -65.32 -7.02 -1.65
N ILE A 232 -64.76 -7.16 -0.46
CA ILE A 232 -65.27 -8.09 0.55
C ILE A 232 -66.19 -7.23 1.41
N ASP A 233 -67.44 -7.64 1.54
CA ASP A 233 -68.33 -7.29 2.66
C ASP A 233 -69.25 -8.49 2.95
N PRO A 234 -69.84 -8.57 4.17
CA PRO A 234 -70.08 -9.82 4.87
C PRO A 234 -71.48 -10.45 4.66
N ILE A 235 -71.57 -11.67 5.19
CA ILE A 235 -72.70 -12.60 5.31
C ILE A 235 -74.02 -11.91 5.72
N ASP A 236 -75.08 -12.20 4.96
CA ASP A 236 -76.47 -12.22 5.44
C ASP A 236 -77.13 -13.54 5.00
N ASP A 237 -77.77 -14.18 5.97
CA ASP A 237 -78.65 -15.33 5.85
C ASP A 237 -79.87 -15.01 4.99
N ASP A 238 -80.27 -15.89 4.07
CA ASP A 238 -81.67 -16.32 3.94
C ASP A 238 -81.82 -17.45 2.89
N ASP A 239 -82.54 -18.47 3.33
CA ASP A 239 -83.34 -19.46 2.62
C ASP A 239 -83.33 -19.45 1.07
N ASP A 240 -82.95 -20.58 0.47
CA ASP A 240 -83.95 -21.45 -0.18
C ASP A 240 -83.32 -22.66 -0.90
N LEU A 241 -83.83 -23.84 -0.53
CA LEU A 241 -84.15 -24.98 -1.39
C LEU A 241 -83.02 -25.75 -2.13
N ASP A 242 -82.63 -26.83 -1.45
CA ASP A 242 -82.25 -28.18 -1.91
C ASP A 242 -82.88 -28.68 -3.23
N PRO A 243 -82.55 -29.89 -3.72
CA PRO A 243 -81.31 -30.40 -4.33
C PRO A 243 -81.52 -30.71 -5.83
N ARG A 244 -80.46 -30.99 -6.60
CA ARG A 244 -80.47 -32.12 -7.55
C ARG A 244 -79.11 -32.40 -8.22
N GLU A 245 -78.77 -33.68 -8.12
CA GLU A 245 -77.99 -34.49 -9.08
C GLU A 245 -76.46 -34.33 -9.08
N THR A 246 -75.87 -35.04 -8.13
CA THR A 246 -74.64 -35.80 -8.34
C THR A 246 -74.99 -37.15 -9.01
N PRO A 247 -74.03 -38.03 -9.34
CA PRO A 247 -73.37 -38.10 -10.64
C PRO A 247 -73.34 -39.55 -11.21
N HIS A 248 -72.63 -39.79 -12.31
CA HIS A 248 -71.52 -40.75 -12.41
C HIS A 248 -71.34 -41.36 -13.80
N LEU A 249 -70.06 -41.38 -14.17
CA LEU A 249 -69.50 -42.05 -15.32
C LEU A 249 -69.55 -43.58 -15.16
N ARG A 250 -70.07 -44.18 -16.23
CA ARG A 250 -70.11 -45.58 -16.63
C ARG A 250 -68.78 -46.33 -16.40
N ARG A 251 -68.84 -47.45 -15.67
CA ARG A 251 -67.90 -48.56 -15.82
C ARG A 251 -68.64 -49.88 -16.02
N VAL A 252 -68.06 -50.66 -16.92
CA VAL A 252 -68.55 -51.91 -17.51
C VAL A 252 -67.99 -53.10 -16.75
N GLY A 253 -68.78 -54.17 -16.64
CA GLY A 253 -68.27 -55.54 -16.69
C GLY A 253 -68.79 -56.46 -15.58
N GLY A 254 -69.43 -57.57 -15.98
CA GLY A 254 -69.57 -58.77 -15.15
C GLY A 254 -70.88 -59.53 -15.31
N GLU A 255 -70.96 -60.37 -16.33
CA GLU A 255 -72.00 -61.40 -16.52
C GLU A 255 -71.86 -62.55 -15.49
N SER A 256 -73.03 -62.96 -14.98
CA SER A 256 -73.55 -64.33 -14.91
C SER A 256 -72.73 -65.45 -14.24
N ALA A 257 -73.15 -65.84 -13.03
CA ALA A 257 -73.63 -67.20 -12.69
C ALA A 257 -74.27 -67.21 -11.29
#